data_AF-I3DI45-F1
#
_entry.id   AF-I3DI45-F1
#
_cell.length_a   1.000
_cell.length_b   1.000
_cell.length_c   1.000
_cell.angle_alpha   90.00
_cell.angle_beta   90.00
_cell.angle_gamma   90.00
#
_symmetry.space_group_name_H-M   'P 1'
#
loop_
_entity.id
_entity.type
_entity.pdbx_description
1 polymer ?
#
loop_
_entity_poly.entity_id
_entity_poly.type
_entity_poly.pdbx_seq_one_letter_code
_entity_poly.pdbx_strand_id
1 'polypeptide(L)'
;MFLKICGRQHWEYEKGGYFFELSEFLTENLPHFDFALPFINMQSNKKVGREPWHISYLPLAELASQQFSPDILQQAWKGENILGADCLISNLEQIFSEYIV
;
A
#
# COMPACT_ATOMS: atom_id res chain seq x y z
N MET A 1 -1.79 1.35 10.72
CA MET A 1 -0.34 1.59 10.88
C MET A 1 0.34 0.89 9.72
N PHE A 2 1.06 1.63 8.88
CA PHE A 2 1.79 1.09 7.73
C PHE A 2 3.26 1.03 8.10
N LEU A 3 3.85 -0.17 8.11
CA LEU A 3 5.29 -0.35 8.31
C LEU A 3 5.91 -0.66 6.94
N LYS A 4 6.78 0.23 6.45
CA LYS A 4 7.66 -0.07 5.31
C LYS A 4 9.00 -0.55 5.86
N ILE A 5 9.33 -1.83 5.62
CA ILE A 5 10.67 -2.35 5.86
C ILE A 5 11.60 -1.85 4.73
N CYS A 6 12.86 -1.56 5.06
CA CYS A 6 13.81 -0.99 4.09
C CYS A 6 14.09 -2.00 2.95
N GLY A 7 14.08 -1.53 1.71
CA GLY A 7 14.34 -2.33 0.50
C GLY A 7 13.59 -1.70 -0.66
N ARG A 8 14.26 -1.48 -1.79
CA ARG A 8 13.66 -0.80 -2.96
C ARG A 8 13.43 -1.73 -4.13
N GLN A 9 14.04 -2.92 -4.13
CA GLN A 9 14.01 -3.82 -5.28
C GLN A 9 13.43 -5.18 -4.91
N HIS A 10 12.57 -5.72 -5.77
CA HIS A 10 11.81 -6.94 -5.48
C HIS A 10 12.72 -8.16 -5.26
N TRP A 11 13.83 -8.23 -5.99
CA TRP A 11 14.77 -9.34 -5.92
C TRP A 11 15.41 -9.51 -4.53
N GLU A 12 15.46 -8.45 -3.72
CA GLU A 12 16.04 -8.47 -2.37
C GLU A 12 15.24 -9.40 -1.44
N TYR A 13 13.96 -9.59 -1.73
CA TYR A 13 12.98 -10.38 -0.97
C TYR A 13 12.74 -11.77 -1.57
N GLU A 14 13.33 -12.07 -2.73
CA GLU A 14 13.19 -13.34 -3.45
C GLU A 14 14.34 -14.29 -3.10
N LYS A 15 14.21 -15.57 -3.46
CA LYS A 15 15.23 -16.58 -3.17
C LYS A 15 16.61 -16.14 -3.68
N GLY A 16 17.59 -16.06 -2.78
CA GLY A 16 18.95 -15.56 -3.06
C GLY A 16 19.14 -14.07 -2.77
N GLY A 17 18.07 -13.34 -2.49
CA GLY A 17 18.08 -12.00 -1.91
C GLY A 17 18.34 -12.03 -0.41
N TYR A 18 18.91 -10.95 0.11
CA TYR A 18 19.34 -10.86 1.51
C TYR A 18 18.18 -10.65 2.50
N PHE A 19 16.98 -10.29 2.03
CA PHE A 19 15.75 -10.27 2.83
C PHE A 19 14.89 -11.53 2.64
N PHE A 20 15.33 -12.53 1.88
CA PHE A 20 14.54 -13.73 1.62
C PHE A 20 14.09 -14.43 2.91
N GLU A 21 15.03 -14.76 3.80
CA GLU A 21 14.73 -15.47 5.05
C GLU A 21 13.81 -14.65 5.96
N LEU A 22 14.01 -13.33 6.01
CA LEU A 22 13.12 -12.43 6.75
C LEU A 22 11.71 -12.40 6.13
N SER A 23 11.61 -12.44 4.81
CA SER A 23 10.33 -12.41 4.08
C SER A 23 9.52 -13.69 4.34
N GLU A 24 10.18 -14.85 4.33
CA GLU A 24 9.56 -16.12 4.68
C GLU A 24 9.09 -16.10 6.14
N PHE A 25 9.96 -15.68 7.07
CA PHE A 25 9.61 -15.55 8.48
C PHE A 25 8.38 -14.63 8.69
N LEU A 26 8.34 -13.47 8.04
CA LEU A 26 7.21 -12.54 8.15
C LEU A 26 5.93 -13.12 7.55
N THR A 27 6.03 -13.78 6.39
CA THR A 27 4.87 -14.42 5.73
C THR A 27 4.22 -15.46 6.64
N GLU A 28 5.03 -16.23 7.36
CA GLU A 28 4.54 -17.25 8.30
C GLU A 28 3.98 -16.65 9.60
N ASN A 29 4.60 -15.59 10.13
CA ASN A 29 4.32 -15.13 11.50
C ASN A 29 3.29 -14.00 11.59
N LEU A 30 3.23 -13.08 10.60
CA LEU A 30 2.34 -11.91 10.64
C LEU A 30 0.84 -12.25 10.83
N PRO A 31 0.28 -13.30 10.19
CA PRO A 31 -1.14 -13.63 10.35
C PRO A 31 -1.54 -13.97 11.79
N HIS A 32 -0.60 -14.39 12.65
CA HIS A 32 -0.87 -14.69 14.07
C HIS A 32 -1.16 -13.42 14.91
N PHE A 33 -0.90 -12.24 14.35
CA PHE A 33 -1.05 -10.94 15.01
C PHE A 33 -1.97 -9.99 14.23
N ASP A 34 -2.81 -10.52 13.35
CA ASP A 34 -3.68 -9.76 12.44
C ASP A 34 -2.92 -8.81 11.51
N PHE A 35 -1.67 -9.12 11.16
CA PHE A 35 -0.91 -8.41 10.15
C PHE A 35 -0.87 -9.18 8.82
N ALA A 36 -0.73 -8.43 7.72
CA ALA A 36 -0.62 -8.99 6.37
C ALA A 36 0.35 -8.21 5.48
N LEU A 37 0.69 -8.83 4.35
CA LEU A 37 1.50 -8.26 3.26
C LEU A 37 0.61 -8.01 2.01
N PRO A 38 -0.22 -6.95 2.00
CA PRO A 38 -1.30 -6.79 1.03
C PRO A 38 -0.84 -6.58 -0.42
N PHE A 39 0.41 -6.16 -0.64
CA PHE A 39 0.93 -5.80 -1.96
C PHE A 39 1.87 -6.86 -2.57
N ILE A 40 1.80 -8.12 -2.12
CA ILE A 40 2.58 -9.22 -2.72
C ILE A 40 1.91 -9.74 -4.00
N ASN A 41 0.59 -9.88 -3.99
CA ASN A 41 -0.21 -10.46 -5.08
C ASN A 41 -1.28 -9.46 -5.51
N MET A 42 -0.87 -8.43 -6.25
CA MET A 42 -1.82 -7.43 -6.76
C MET A 42 -2.64 -7.97 -7.93
N GLN A 43 -3.91 -7.59 -7.97
CA GLN A 43 -4.78 -7.89 -9.10
C GLN A 43 -4.22 -7.22 -10.37
N SER A 44 -4.31 -7.90 -11.51
CA SER A 44 -3.72 -7.43 -12.78
C SER A 44 -4.34 -6.14 -13.32
N ASN A 45 -5.52 -5.74 -12.86
CA ASN A 45 -6.18 -4.47 -13.18
C ASN A 45 -5.67 -3.30 -12.34
N LYS A 46 -4.84 -3.53 -11.32
CA LYS A 46 -4.26 -2.47 -10.48
C LYS A 46 -2.90 -2.06 -11.00
N LYS A 47 -2.64 -0.75 -10.95
CA LYS A 47 -1.34 -0.16 -11.33
C LYS A 47 -0.39 0.00 -10.13
N VAL A 48 -0.68 -0.68 -9.03
CA VAL A 48 0.17 -0.70 -7.84
C VAL A 48 1.26 -1.75 -8.03
N GLY A 49 2.52 -1.33 -7.85
CA GLY A 49 3.67 -2.23 -7.91
C GLY A 49 3.67 -3.23 -6.74
N ARG A 50 4.37 -4.35 -6.93
CA ARG A 50 4.56 -5.33 -5.87
C ARG A 50 5.42 -4.73 -4.75
N GLU A 51 4.88 -4.62 -3.53
CA GLU A 51 5.61 -4.10 -2.36
C GLU A 51 5.73 -5.20 -1.27
N PRO A 52 6.69 -6.14 -1.37
CA PRO A 52 6.85 -7.23 -0.39
C PRO A 52 7.27 -6.74 1.01
N TRP A 53 7.69 -5.48 1.13
CA TRP A 53 8.07 -4.83 2.39
C TRP A 53 6.92 -4.14 3.12
N HIS A 54 5.72 -4.11 2.52
CA HIS A 54 4.57 -3.38 3.06
C HIS A 54 3.77 -4.26 4.02
N ILE A 55 3.76 -3.89 5.31
CA ILE A 55 3.01 -4.60 6.35
C ILE A 55 1.85 -3.76 6.86
N SER A 56 0.66 -4.37 6.94
CA SER A 56 -0.58 -3.74 7.39
C SER A 56 -1.23 -4.50 8.54
N TYR A 57 -1.62 -3.78 9.60
CA TYR A 57 -2.52 -4.32 10.64
C TYR A 57 -3.96 -4.32 10.12
N LEU A 58 -4.50 -5.50 9.84
CA LEU A 58 -5.77 -5.71 9.14
C LEU A 58 -6.96 -4.99 9.82
N PRO A 59 -7.15 -5.07 11.15
CA PRO A 59 -8.35 -4.50 11.78
C PRO A 59 -8.49 -2.99 11.57
N LEU A 60 -7.37 -2.26 11.46
CA LEU A 60 -7.41 -0.83 11.14
C LEU A 60 -7.31 -0.55 9.65
N ALA A 61 -6.54 -1.34 8.90
CA ALA A 61 -6.34 -1.13 7.48
C ALA A 61 -7.65 -1.33 6.70
N GLU A 62 -8.45 -2.34 7.05
CA GLU A 62 -9.74 -2.61 6.42
C GLU A 62 -10.75 -1.49 6.70
N LEU A 63 -10.85 -1.04 7.95
CA LEU A 63 -11.70 0.10 8.32
C LEU A 63 -11.33 1.37 7.55
N ALA A 64 -10.03 1.68 7.49
CA ALA A 64 -9.54 2.84 6.75
C ALA A 64 -9.82 2.71 5.25
N SER A 65 -9.61 1.53 4.66
CA SER A 65 -9.87 1.29 3.24
C SER A 65 -11.34 1.46 2.87
N GLN A 66 -12.27 1.05 3.74
CA GLN A 66 -13.71 1.21 3.50
C GLN A 66 -14.18 2.66 3.60
N GLN A 67 -13.53 3.46 4.44
CA GLN A 67 -13.87 4.86 4.65
C GLN A 67 -13.19 5.79 3.64
N PHE A 68 -12.05 5.39 3.08
CA PHE A 68 -11.24 6.24 2.23
C PHE A 68 -11.93 6.56 0.90
N SER A 69 -12.17 7.85 0.65
CA SER A 69 -12.86 8.35 -0.53
C SER A 69 -12.14 9.55 -1.15
N PRO A 70 -12.45 9.91 -2.41
CA PRO A 70 -11.94 11.12 -3.04
C PRO A 70 -12.23 12.38 -2.23
N ASP A 71 -13.37 12.44 -1.53
CA ASP A 71 -13.75 13.58 -0.69
C ASP A 71 -12.83 13.73 0.53
N ILE A 72 -12.48 12.62 1.20
CA ILE A 72 -11.54 12.64 2.33
C ILE A 72 -10.18 13.17 1.86
N LEU A 73 -9.70 12.74 0.69
CA LEU A 73 -8.43 13.18 0.14
C LEU A 73 -8.45 14.69 -0.18
N GLN A 74 -9.51 15.18 -0.81
CA GLN A 74 -9.67 16.61 -1.10
C GLN A 74 -9.77 17.45 0.17
N GLN A 75 -10.46 16.97 1.21
CA GLN A 75 -10.53 17.63 2.51
C GLN A 75 -9.16 17.71 3.17
N ALA A 76 -8.38 16.62 3.13
CA ALA A 76 -7.04 16.58 3.69
C ALA A 76 -6.05 17.53 2.97
N TRP A 77 -6.32 17.84 1.69
CA TRP A 77 -5.51 18.78 0.90
C TRP A 77 -5.92 20.24 1.07
N LYS A 78 -7.05 20.52 1.73
CA LYS A 78 -7.57 21.88 1.85
C LYS A 78 -6.62 22.74 2.70
N GLY A 79 -6.01 23.73 2.05
CA GLY A 79 -5.07 24.66 2.69
C GLY A 79 -3.61 24.19 2.64
N GLU A 80 -3.34 23.01 2.09
CA GLU A 80 -2.00 22.50 1.88
C GLU A 80 -1.41 23.00 0.55
N ASN A 81 -0.10 23.29 0.54
CA ASN A 81 0.60 23.66 -0.69
C ASN A 81 1.04 22.42 -1.46
N ILE A 82 0.12 21.85 -2.25
CA ILE A 82 0.37 20.66 -3.07
C ILE A 82 0.57 21.09 -4.52
N LEU A 83 1.80 20.94 -5.00
CA LEU A 83 2.13 21.19 -6.41
C LEU A 83 1.35 20.20 -7.29
N GLY A 84 0.62 20.73 -8.28
CA GLY A 84 -0.18 19.91 -9.20
C GLY A 84 -1.52 19.42 -8.64
N ALA A 85 -2.01 20.00 -7.53
CA ALA A 85 -3.30 19.64 -6.93
C ALA A 85 -4.46 19.64 -7.93
N ASP A 86 -4.58 20.67 -8.78
CA ASP A 86 -5.65 20.77 -9.77
C ASP A 86 -5.63 19.60 -10.77
N CYS A 87 -4.43 19.16 -11.17
CA CYS A 87 -4.25 18.00 -12.03
C CYS A 87 -4.68 16.72 -11.31
N LEU A 88 -4.25 16.53 -10.07
CA LEU A 88 -4.62 15.38 -9.27
C LEU A 88 -6.14 15.31 -9.04
N ILE A 89 -6.76 16.42 -8.64
CA ILE A 89 -8.21 16.54 -8.40
C ILE A 89 -9.00 16.18 -9.67
N SER A 90 -8.57 16.71 -10.82
CA SER A 90 -9.21 16.44 -12.11
C SER A 90 -9.11 14.98 -12.57
N ASN A 91 -8.19 14.19 -11.98
CA ASN A 91 -7.96 12.79 -12.33
C ASN A 91 -8.30 11.82 -11.17
N LEU A 92 -8.95 12.28 -10.09
CA LEU A 92 -9.21 11.46 -8.90
C LEU A 92 -10.01 10.19 -9.20
N GLU A 93 -11.01 10.26 -10.09
CA GLU A 93 -11.80 9.09 -10.47
C GLU A 93 -10.92 7.98 -11.06
N GLN A 94 -10.05 8.34 -12.01
CA GLN A 94 -9.10 7.41 -12.61
C GLN A 94 -8.10 6.89 -11.56
N ILE A 95 -7.54 7.77 -10.73
CA ILE A 95 -6.56 7.39 -9.70
C ILE A 95 -7.18 6.38 -8.71
N PHE A 96 -8.41 6.62 -8.26
CA PHE A 96 -9.07 5.72 -7.33
C PHE A 96 -9.35 4.36 -7.96
N SER A 97 -9.86 4.32 -9.19
CA SER A 97 -10.09 3.08 -9.93
C SER A 97 -8.81 2.26 -10.15
N GLU A 98 -7.72 2.93 -10.55
CA GLU A 98 -6.48 2.24 -10.94
C GLU A 98 -5.57 1.86 -9.75
N TYR A 99 -5.65 2.58 -8.62
CA TYR A 99 -4.70 2.45 -7.52
C TYR A 99 -5.33 2.14 -6.14
N ILE A 100 -6.63 2.36 -5.93
CA ILE A 100 -7.26 2.27 -4.60
C ILE A 100 -8.40 1.25 -4.54
N VAL A 101 -9.45 1.39 -5.38
CA VAL A 101 -10.75 0.67 -5.29
C VAL A 101 -10.81 -0.53 -6.21
#